data_AF-A0A3N7HHH5-F1
#
_entry.id   AF-A0A3N7HHH5-F1
#
_cell.length_a   1.000
_cell.length_b   1.000
_cell.length_c   1.000
_cell.angle_alpha   90.00
_cell.angle_beta   90.00
_cell.angle_gamma   90.00
#
_symmetry.space_group_name_H-M   'P 1'
#
loop_
_entity.id
_entity.type
_entity.pdbx_description
1 polymer ?
#
loop_
_entity_poly.entity_id
_entity_poly.type
_entity_poly.pdbx_seq_one_letter_code
_entity_poly.pdbx_strand_id
1 'polypeptide(L)'
;MRKLLFFLTLAAVFATAQAAVAELGMDIMQTIKDLNKSLSSNIALRDTKATLADAKELDELFSKVEAHFTERGDAANAVDLSRKSRTLAQSIIKSVGGSDFDSATNAATDLSRTCRTCHTFYKKE
;
A
#
# COMPACT_ATOMS: atom_id res chain seq x y z
N MET A 1 23.25 19.26 -58.25
CA MET A 1 22.36 20.44 -58.41
C MET A 1 21.11 20.23 -57.59
N ARG A 2 20.66 21.28 -56.87
CA ARG A 2 19.41 21.42 -56.09
C ARG A 2 19.22 20.44 -54.91
N LYS A 3 19.49 20.88 -53.67
CA LYS A 3 18.57 21.63 -52.77
C LYS A 3 17.36 20.75 -52.38
N LEU A 4 17.40 20.21 -51.17
CA LEU A 4 16.73 20.76 -49.97
C LEU A 4 15.23 20.48 -50.04
N LEU A 5 14.72 19.69 -49.09
CA LEU A 5 13.51 20.01 -48.33
C LEU A 5 13.35 18.99 -47.18
N PHE A 6 13.71 19.48 -46.00
CA PHE A 6 13.19 19.04 -44.71
C PHE A 6 11.66 19.02 -44.76
N PHE A 7 11.03 17.93 -44.33
CA PHE A 7 9.73 18.02 -43.69
C PHE A 7 9.70 17.13 -42.45
N LEU A 8 9.75 17.84 -41.33
CA LEU A 8 9.58 17.40 -39.96
C LEU A 8 8.07 17.20 -39.73
N THR A 9 7.61 15.98 -39.51
CA THR A 9 6.29 15.71 -38.92
C THR A 9 6.48 14.80 -37.70
N LEU A 10 6.80 15.47 -36.60
CA LEU A 10 6.76 14.93 -35.25
C LEU A 10 5.29 14.67 -34.88
N ALA A 11 4.80 13.47 -35.15
CA ALA A 11 3.54 12.99 -34.60
C ALA A 11 3.78 12.61 -33.13
N ALA A 12 3.57 13.58 -32.23
CA ALA A 12 3.42 13.33 -30.81
C ALA A 12 2.17 12.46 -30.61
N VAL A 13 2.35 11.15 -30.58
CA VAL A 13 1.35 10.24 -30.02
C VAL A 13 1.35 10.53 -28.52
N PHE A 14 0.32 11.27 -28.08
CA PHE A 14 -0.02 11.37 -26.68
C PHE A 14 -0.26 9.94 -26.17
N ALA A 15 0.74 9.39 -25.49
CA ALA A 15 0.53 8.24 -24.64
C ALA A 15 -0.38 8.72 -23.50
N THR A 16 -1.70 8.60 -23.68
CA THR A 16 -2.59 8.50 -22.54
C THR A 16 -2.22 7.18 -21.88
N ALA A 17 -1.28 7.25 -20.93
CA ALA A 17 -1.15 6.25 -19.89
C ALA A 17 -2.45 6.31 -19.10
N GLN A 18 -3.49 5.67 -19.65
CA GLN A 18 -4.64 5.26 -18.89
C GLN A 18 -4.03 4.29 -17.87
N ALA A 19 -3.79 4.79 -16.67
CA ALA A 19 -3.41 3.96 -15.55
C ALA A 19 -4.42 2.82 -15.55
N ALA A 20 -3.94 1.60 -15.77
CA ALA A 20 -4.71 0.41 -15.49
C ALA A 20 -5.05 0.54 -14.01
N VAL A 21 -6.27 0.99 -13.72
CA VAL A 21 -6.86 0.90 -12.39
C VAL A 21 -6.80 -0.57 -12.07
N ALA A 22 -5.82 -0.93 -11.26
CA ALA A 22 -5.61 -2.29 -10.84
C ALA A 22 -6.90 -2.68 -10.12
N GLU A 23 -7.69 -3.53 -10.75
CA GLU A 23 -8.52 -4.45 -9.99
C GLU A 23 -7.61 -4.99 -8.89
N LEU A 24 -8.03 -4.81 -7.63
CA LEU A 24 -7.22 -5.19 -6.49
C LEU A 24 -7.03 -6.70 -6.55
N GLY A 25 -5.99 -7.13 -7.27
CA GLY A 25 -5.78 -8.54 -7.59
C GLY A 25 -5.62 -9.30 -6.28
N MET A 26 -6.06 -10.56 -6.26
CA MET A 26 -5.86 -11.46 -5.11
C MET A 26 -4.40 -11.42 -4.63
N ASP A 27 -3.46 -11.21 -5.55
CA ASP A 27 -2.04 -11.05 -5.31
C ASP A 27 -1.72 -9.93 -4.30
N ILE A 28 -2.35 -8.75 -4.39
CA ILE A 28 -2.08 -7.62 -3.48
C ILE A 28 -2.46 -7.97 -2.05
N MET A 29 -3.66 -8.52 -1.84
CA MET A 29 -4.13 -8.86 -0.50
C MET A 29 -3.37 -10.05 0.10
N GLN A 30 -2.92 -10.97 -0.74
CA GLN A 30 -2.04 -12.05 -0.30
C GLN A 30 -0.66 -11.50 0.13
N THR A 31 -0.06 -10.58 -0.63
CA THR A 31 1.17 -9.88 -0.23
C THR A 31 0.99 -9.11 1.09
N ILE A 32 -0.09 -8.35 1.25
CA ILE A 32 -0.40 -7.64 2.51
C ILE A 32 -0.47 -8.61 3.70
N LYS A 33 -1.11 -9.77 3.52
CA LYS A 33 -1.21 -10.79 4.56
C LYS A 33 0.16 -11.33 4.96
N ASP A 34 1.01 -11.64 3.99
CA ASP A 34 2.35 -12.19 4.24
C ASP A 34 3.25 -11.16 4.92
N LEU A 35 3.22 -9.91 4.46
CA LEU A 35 3.93 -8.79 5.10
C LEU A 35 3.43 -8.52 6.52
N ASN A 36 2.12 -8.60 6.79
CA ASN A 36 1.61 -8.40 8.14
C ASN A 36 2.09 -9.50 9.11
N LYS A 37 2.25 -10.75 8.60
CA LYS A 37 2.82 -11.86 9.37
C LYS A 37 4.31 -11.65 9.61
N SER A 38 5.09 -11.31 8.58
CA SER A 38 6.53 -11.06 8.71
C SER A 38 6.79 -9.87 9.63
N LEU A 39 6.02 -8.78 9.50
CA LEU A 39 6.14 -7.58 10.33
C LEU A 39 6.03 -7.92 11.82
N SER A 40 5.00 -8.68 12.19
CA SER A 40 4.77 -9.08 13.57
C SER A 40 5.93 -9.94 14.11
N SER A 41 6.48 -10.83 13.28
CA SER A 41 7.65 -11.64 13.63
C SER A 41 8.91 -10.79 13.78
N ASN A 42 9.14 -9.85 12.86
CA ASN A 42 10.31 -8.99 12.84
C ASN A 42 10.33 -8.03 14.05
N ILE A 43 9.16 -7.51 14.45
CA ILE A 43 9.01 -6.74 15.68
C ILE A 43 9.39 -7.58 16.91
N ALA A 44 8.88 -8.82 17.00
CA ALA A 44 9.18 -9.72 18.12
C ALA A 44 10.67 -10.09 18.21
N LEU A 45 11.33 -10.24 17.06
CA LEU A 45 12.78 -10.47 16.96
C LEU A 45 13.61 -9.19 17.12
N ARG A 46 12.96 -8.02 17.25
CA ARG A 46 13.56 -6.69 17.28
C ARG A 46 14.45 -6.40 16.06
N ASP A 47 14.13 -7.02 14.91
CA ASP A 47 14.80 -6.75 13.65
C ASP A 47 14.33 -5.41 13.09
N THR A 48 15.08 -4.37 13.41
CA THR A 48 14.78 -2.98 13.00
C THR A 48 14.71 -2.86 11.48
N LYS A 49 15.68 -3.45 10.76
CA LYS A 49 15.78 -3.27 9.30
C LYS A 49 14.62 -3.96 8.60
N ALA A 50 14.32 -5.21 8.96
CA ALA A 50 13.24 -5.96 8.36
C ALA A 50 11.87 -5.37 8.73
N THR A 51 11.68 -4.95 9.98
CA THR A 51 10.43 -4.28 10.40
C THR A 51 10.18 -2.99 9.61
N LEU A 52 11.22 -2.18 9.39
CA LEU A 52 11.10 -0.96 8.60
C LEU A 52 10.81 -1.23 7.13
N ALA A 53 11.34 -2.32 6.56
CA ALA A 53 11.04 -2.71 5.19
C ALA A 53 9.57 -3.12 5.05
N ASP A 54 9.11 -4.04 5.89
CA ASP A 54 7.73 -4.54 5.87
C ASP A 54 6.71 -3.41 6.10
N ALA A 55 6.96 -2.53 7.07
CA ALA A 55 6.05 -1.44 7.40
C ALA A 55 5.93 -0.40 6.28
N LYS A 56 7.02 -0.12 5.55
CA LYS A 56 6.99 0.77 4.39
C LYS A 56 6.21 0.16 3.23
N GLU A 57 6.46 -1.11 2.94
CA GLU A 57 5.74 -1.80 1.87
C GLU A 57 4.24 -1.91 2.18
N LEU A 58 3.87 -2.14 3.44
CA LEU A 58 2.47 -2.11 3.88
C LEU A 58 1.82 -0.72 3.69
N ASP A 59 2.49 0.39 4.03
CA ASP A 59 1.95 1.75 3.78
C ASP A 59 1.68 1.98 2.28
N GLU A 60 2.62 1.58 1.43
CA GLU A 60 2.47 1.68 -0.03
C GLU A 60 1.30 0.83 -0.56
N LEU A 61 1.18 -0.41 -0.11
CA LEU A 61 0.10 -1.30 -0.52
C LEU A 61 -1.25 -0.80 -0.01
N PHE A 62 -1.34 -0.33 1.23
CA PHE A 62 -2.60 0.26 1.74
C PHE A 62 -2.96 1.57 1.03
N SER A 63 -1.99 2.32 0.48
CA SER A 63 -2.30 3.46 -0.41
C SER A 63 -2.98 3.00 -1.71
N LYS A 64 -2.61 1.84 -2.25
CA LYS A 64 -3.27 1.26 -3.44
C LYS A 64 -4.69 0.79 -3.08
N VAL A 65 -4.87 0.18 -1.91
CA VAL A 65 -6.19 -0.21 -1.41
C VAL A 65 -7.09 1.02 -1.19
N GLU A 66 -6.55 2.09 -0.59
CA GLU A 66 -7.26 3.36 -0.42
C GLU A 66 -7.72 3.93 -1.77
N ALA A 67 -6.83 3.99 -2.76
CA ALA A 67 -7.14 4.48 -4.10
C ALA A 67 -8.26 3.65 -4.76
N HIS A 68 -8.16 2.33 -4.71
CA HIS A 68 -9.18 1.42 -5.25
C HIS A 68 -10.58 1.70 -4.69
N PHE A 69 -10.72 1.78 -3.36
CA PHE A 69 -12.02 2.04 -2.75
C PHE A 69 -12.49 3.49 -2.92
N THR A 70 -11.57 4.44 -3.07
CA THR A 70 -11.91 5.83 -3.40
C THR A 70 -12.50 5.93 -4.80
N GLU A 71 -11.89 5.28 -5.79
CA GLU A 71 -12.36 5.23 -7.16
C GLU A 71 -13.69 4.49 -7.29
N ARG A 72 -13.92 3.46 -6.45
CA ARG A 72 -15.21 2.75 -6.39
C ARG A 72 -16.35 3.64 -5.92
N GLY A 73 -16.07 4.65 -5.07
CA GLY A 73 -17.00 5.71 -4.68
C GLY A 73 -18.14 5.32 -3.72
N ASP A 74 -18.39 4.03 -3.50
CA ASP A 74 -19.49 3.51 -2.67
C ASP A 74 -19.02 2.88 -1.35
N ALA A 75 -17.75 3.07 -0.99
CA ALA A 75 -17.05 2.29 0.04
C ALA A 75 -16.31 3.16 1.06
N ALA A 76 -16.94 4.21 1.59
CA ALA A 76 -16.30 5.19 2.46
C ALA A 76 -15.58 4.55 3.68
N ASN A 77 -16.21 3.55 4.30
CA ASN A 77 -15.58 2.80 5.40
C ASN A 77 -14.28 2.07 4.99
N ALA A 78 -14.17 1.59 3.75
CA ALA A 78 -12.98 0.92 3.25
C ALA A 78 -11.83 1.91 3.03
N VAL A 79 -12.16 3.11 2.54
CA VAL A 79 -11.21 4.23 2.42
C VAL A 79 -10.66 4.60 3.80
N ASP A 80 -11.54 4.75 4.79
CA ASP A 80 -11.14 5.11 6.16
C ASP A 80 -10.31 4.02 6.83
N LEU A 81 -10.68 2.74 6.65
CA LEU A 81 -9.89 1.61 7.15
C LEU A 81 -8.51 1.55 6.49
N SER A 82 -8.42 1.85 5.19
CA SER A 82 -7.14 1.90 4.48
C SER A 82 -6.24 3.01 5.01
N ARG A 83 -6.78 4.22 5.22
CA ARG A 83 -6.05 5.35 5.84
C ARG A 83 -5.59 5.04 7.26
N LYS A 84 -6.44 4.38 8.05
CA LYS A 84 -6.07 3.92 9.39
C LYS A 84 -4.92 2.92 9.34
N SER A 85 -4.95 1.95 8.43
CA SER A 85 -3.86 0.99 8.24
C SER A 85 -2.54 1.68 7.88
N ARG A 86 -2.57 2.69 6.99
CA ARG A 86 -1.41 3.52 6.66
C ARG A 86 -0.84 4.26 7.87
N THR A 87 -1.72 4.89 8.66
CA THR A 87 -1.35 5.59 9.89
C THR A 87 -0.67 4.65 10.89
N LEU A 88 -1.16 3.41 11.01
CA LEU A 88 -0.57 2.39 11.88
C LEU A 88 0.80 1.93 11.35
N ALA A 89 0.96 1.70 10.05
CA ALA A 89 2.24 1.37 9.44
C ALA A 89 3.30 2.46 9.68
N GLN A 90 2.92 3.73 9.52
CA GLN A 90 3.78 4.88 9.81
C GLN A 90 4.12 5.00 11.31
N SER A 91 3.17 4.65 12.19
CA SER A 91 3.40 4.61 13.64
C SER A 91 4.41 3.52 14.02
N ILE A 92 4.37 2.36 13.35
CA ILE A 92 5.36 1.28 13.50
C ILE A 92 6.75 1.77 13.07
N ILE A 93 6.86 2.41 11.90
CA ILE A 93 8.10 3.01 11.40
C ILE A 93 8.70 3.97 12.42
N LYS A 94 7.88 4.89 12.94
CA LYS A 94 8.31 5.87 13.95
C LYS A 94 8.78 5.20 15.24
N SER A 95 8.01 4.25 15.76
CA SER A 95 8.30 3.57 17.04
C SER A 95 9.60 2.78 16.95
N VAL A 96 9.78 1.99 15.89
CA VAL A 96 11.00 1.21 15.65
C VAL A 96 12.22 2.12 15.42
N GLY A 97 12.05 3.24 14.69
CA GLY A 97 13.10 4.25 14.55
C GLY A 97 13.55 4.86 15.88
N GLY A 98 12.67 4.88 16.88
CA GLY A 98 12.96 5.26 18.27
C GLY A 98 13.36 4.10 19.19
N SER A 99 13.57 2.89 18.66
CA SER A 99 13.81 1.65 19.42
C SER A 99 12.67 1.25 20.38
N ASP A 100 11.46 1.78 20.18
CA ASP A 100 10.26 1.48 20.96
C ASP A 100 9.48 0.33 20.29
N PHE A 101 9.88 -0.90 20.62
CA PHE A 101 9.26 -2.12 20.07
C PHE A 101 7.92 -2.46 20.72
N ASP A 102 7.65 -1.97 21.93
CA ASP A 102 6.39 -2.21 22.62
C ASP A 102 5.27 -1.41 21.93
N SER A 103 5.51 -0.13 21.63
CA SER A 103 4.59 0.67 20.82
C SER A 103 4.43 0.12 19.40
N ALA A 104 5.51 -0.37 18.79
CA ALA A 104 5.43 -1.04 17.49
C ALA A 104 4.53 -2.28 17.53
N THR A 105 4.64 -3.10 18.59
CA THR A 105 3.81 -4.30 18.80
C THR A 105 2.33 -3.95 18.94
N ASN A 106 2.03 -2.90 19.70
CA ASN A 106 0.66 -2.41 19.86
C ASN A 106 0.07 -1.92 18.52
N ALA A 107 0.82 -1.12 17.77
CA ALA A 107 0.40 -0.66 16.46
C ALA A 107 0.20 -1.80 15.44
N ALA A 108 1.09 -2.81 15.44
CA ALA A 108 0.94 -4.00 14.60
C ALA A 108 -0.30 -4.85 14.97
N THR A 109 -0.61 -4.93 16.27
CA THR A 109 -1.83 -5.58 16.77
C THR A 109 -3.09 -4.87 16.28
N ASP A 110 -3.11 -3.54 16.36
CA ASP A 110 -4.22 -2.74 15.87
C ASP A 110 -4.33 -2.73 14.35
N LEU A 111 -3.21 -2.86 13.64
CA LEU A 111 -3.20 -3.07 12.19
C LEU A 111 -3.90 -4.38 11.84
N SER A 112 -3.52 -5.48 12.51
CA SER A 112 -4.16 -6.78 12.32
C SER A 112 -5.66 -6.77 12.65
N ARG A 113 -6.09 -5.97 13.64
CA ARG A 113 -7.52 -5.75 13.93
C ARG A 113 -8.22 -5.00 12.80
N THR A 114 -7.59 -3.96 12.27
CA THR A 114 -8.11 -3.16 11.14
C THR A 114 -8.29 -4.02 9.89
N CYS A 115 -7.34 -4.92 9.60
CA CYS A 115 -7.45 -5.91 8.53
C CYS A 115 -8.69 -6.80 8.70
N ARG A 116 -8.92 -7.33 9.92
CA ARG A 116 -10.10 -8.15 10.22
C ARG A 116 -11.40 -7.36 10.02
N THR A 117 -11.45 -6.12 10.50
CA THR A 117 -12.63 -5.25 10.33
C THR A 117 -12.94 -5.03 8.85
N CYS A 118 -11.94 -4.75 8.01
CA CYS A 118 -12.15 -4.61 6.56
C CYS A 118 -12.68 -5.91 5.94
N HIS A 119 -12.12 -7.06 6.32
CA HIS A 119 -12.55 -8.36 5.80
C HIS A 119 -13.98 -8.73 6.17
N THR A 120 -14.52 -8.26 7.30
CA THR A 120 -15.94 -8.46 7.66
C THR A 120 -16.89 -7.88 6.61
N PHE A 121 -16.50 -6.81 5.91
CA PHE A 121 -17.34 -6.17 4.89
C PHE A 121 -17.02 -6.61 3.46
N TYR A 122 -15.75 -6.91 3.18
CA TYR A 122 -15.25 -6.98 1.79
C TYR A 122 -14.59 -8.30 1.40
N LYS A 123 -14.40 -9.23 2.32
CA LYS A 123 -13.92 -10.57 1.98
C LYS A 123 -15.12 -11.49 1.77
N LYS A 124 -15.33 -11.95 0.53
CA LYS A 124 -16.26 -13.04 0.24
C LYS A 124 -15.67 -14.36 0.77
N GLU A 125 -16.53 -15.23 1.29
CA GLU A 125 -16.15 -16.59 1.75
C GLU A 125 -15.54 -17.44 0.63
#